data_AF-M5R7J6-F1
#
_entry.id   AF-M5R7J6-F1
#
_cell.length_a   1.000
_cell.length_b   1.000
_cell.length_c   1.000
_cell.angle_alpha   90.00
_cell.angle_beta   90.00
_cell.angle_gamma   90.00
#
_symmetry.space_group_name_H-M   'P 1'
#
loop_
_entity.id
_entity.type
_entity.pdbx_description
1 polymer ?
#
loop_
_entity_poly.entity_id
_entity_poly.type
_entity_poly.pdbx_seq_one_letter_code
_entity_poly.pdbx_strand_id
1 'polypeptide(L)'
;MDESQSPSHDWRAQLSGHAGDHKETLIAISDAFLEEVPMLIERIRKAAGSGDSRTLRTAAHTLKSCFRYVASDDDINAAAEVEKKADSPDQITQQQIDHLDQLAQKWCQRVGQLKAETAQSI
;
A
#
# COMPACT_ATOMS: atom_id res chain seq x y z
N MET A 1 25.79 -20.78 10.91
CA MET A 1 25.38 -20.23 9.60
C MET A 1 24.37 -19.14 9.88
N ASP A 2 24.54 -18.04 9.17
CA ASP A 2 24.13 -16.67 9.45
C ASP A 2 22.62 -16.45 9.32
N GLU A 3 21.92 -16.18 10.44
CA GLU A 3 20.57 -15.60 10.43
C GLU A 3 20.72 -14.07 10.49
N SER A 4 21.01 -13.45 9.36
CA SER A 4 20.84 -12.01 9.16
C SER A 4 19.33 -11.68 9.15
N GLN A 5 18.70 -11.68 10.33
CA GLN A 5 17.37 -11.12 10.51
C GLN A 5 17.52 -9.59 10.38
N SER A 6 17.25 -9.06 9.19
CA SER A 6 16.95 -7.63 9.02
C SER A 6 15.91 -7.23 10.08
N PRO A 7 16.02 -6.04 10.70
CA PRO A 7 15.07 -5.61 11.72
C PRO A 7 13.66 -5.73 11.15
N SER A 8 12.85 -6.60 11.75
CA SER A 8 11.48 -6.83 11.31
C SER A 8 10.71 -5.53 11.45
N HIS A 9 10.32 -4.93 10.32
CA HIS A 9 9.48 -3.74 10.28
C HIS A 9 8.18 -3.99 11.07
N ASP A 10 8.03 -3.35 12.23
CA ASP A 10 6.83 -3.45 13.06
C ASP A 10 5.75 -2.49 12.54
N TRP A 11 5.10 -2.92 11.47
CA TRP A 11 4.03 -2.16 10.83
C TRP A 11 2.82 -1.92 11.75
N ARG A 12 2.58 -2.78 12.74
CA ARG A 12 1.44 -2.60 13.67
C ARG A 12 1.72 -1.44 14.60
N ALA A 13 2.94 -1.36 15.14
CA ALA A 13 3.38 -0.23 15.94
C ALA A 13 3.41 1.06 15.12
N GLN A 14 3.88 1.00 13.85
CA GLN A 14 3.88 2.16 12.96
C GLN A 14 2.47 2.71 12.74
N LEU A 15 1.53 1.86 12.35
CA LEU A 15 0.15 2.27 12.10
C LEU A 15 -0.54 2.77 13.37
N SER A 16 -0.30 2.12 14.51
CA SER A 16 -0.81 2.56 15.82
C SER A 16 -0.25 3.93 16.23
N GLY A 17 1.04 4.18 15.96
CA GLY A 17 1.67 5.48 16.17
C GLY A 17 1.05 6.60 15.32
N HIS A 18 0.67 6.31 14.06
CA HIS A 18 -0.09 7.25 13.24
C HIS A 18 -1.50 7.53 13.79
N ALA A 19 -2.08 6.59 14.54
CA ALA A 19 -3.36 6.76 15.22
C ALA A 19 -3.24 7.41 16.61
N GLY A 20 -2.03 7.75 17.07
CA GLY A 20 -1.77 8.24 18.43
C GLY A 20 -2.14 7.21 19.50
N ASP A 21 -2.02 5.92 19.20
CA ASP A 21 -2.41 4.80 20.06
C ASP A 21 -3.90 4.75 20.46
N HIS A 22 -4.74 5.52 19.76
CA HIS A 22 -6.19 5.51 19.96
C HIS A 22 -6.85 4.45 19.07
N LYS A 23 -7.53 3.48 19.69
CA LYS A 23 -8.19 2.36 18.98
C LYS A 23 -9.23 2.83 17.96
N GLU A 24 -10.04 3.84 18.29
CA GLU A 24 -11.04 4.39 17.37
C GLU A 24 -10.40 5.05 16.15
N THR A 25 -9.32 5.82 16.36
CA THR A 25 -8.53 6.43 15.27
C THR A 25 -7.86 5.35 14.41
N LEU A 26 -7.34 4.28 15.02
CA LEU A 26 -6.74 3.16 14.31
C LEU A 26 -7.76 2.47 13.40
N ILE A 27 -9.00 2.26 13.89
CA ILE A 27 -10.09 1.72 13.09
C ILE A 27 -10.43 2.65 11.93
N ALA A 28 -10.56 3.96 12.17
CA ALA A 28 -10.90 4.93 11.13
C ALA A 28 -9.82 5.03 10.02
N ILE A 29 -8.53 5.06 10.40
CA ILE A 29 -7.42 5.05 9.44
C ILE A 29 -7.41 3.73 8.66
N SER A 30 -7.65 2.61 9.35
CA SER A 30 -7.74 1.29 8.70
C SER A 30 -8.88 1.25 7.69
N ASP A 31 -10.04 1.83 8.00
CA ASP A 31 -11.17 1.92 7.08
C ASP A 31 -10.84 2.73 5.82
N ALA A 32 -10.26 3.92 6.00
CA ALA A 32 -9.80 4.73 4.87
C ALA A 32 -8.80 3.96 4.00
N PHE A 33 -7.83 3.27 4.60
CA PHE A 33 -6.85 2.45 3.87
C PHE A 33 -7.53 1.33 3.07
N LEU A 34 -8.48 0.61 3.69
CA LEU A 34 -9.19 -0.52 3.07
C LEU A 34 -10.12 -0.10 1.93
N GLU A 35 -10.60 1.14 1.96
CA GLU A 35 -11.39 1.72 0.87
C GLU A 35 -10.49 2.25 -0.26
N GLU A 36 -9.45 3.03 0.07
CA GLU A 36 -8.63 3.72 -0.91
C GLU A 36 -7.72 2.80 -1.71
N VAL A 37 -7.02 1.86 -1.06
CA VAL A 37 -6.00 1.04 -1.71
C VAL A 37 -6.56 0.20 -2.88
N PRO A 38 -7.70 -0.51 -2.74
CA PRO A 38 -8.31 -1.22 -3.86
C PRO A 38 -8.73 -0.30 -5.02
N MET A 39 -9.21 0.91 -4.73
CA MET A 39 -9.56 1.87 -5.78
C MET A 39 -8.33 2.38 -6.53
N LEU A 40 -7.23 2.62 -5.82
CA LEU A 40 -5.98 3.10 -6.41
C LEU A 40 -5.33 2.05 -7.31
N ILE A 41 -5.29 0.78 -6.89
CA ILE A 41 -4.71 -0.27 -7.75
C ILE A 41 -5.53 -0.48 -9.03
N GLU A 42 -6.85 -0.40 -8.95
CA GLU A 42 -7.71 -0.52 -10.14
C GLU A 42 -7.52 0.67 -11.10
N ARG A 43 -7.31 1.88 -10.56
CA ARG A 43 -6.95 3.06 -11.36
C ARG A 43 -5.59 2.90 -12.04
N ILE A 44 -4.58 2.41 -11.31
CA ILE A 44 -3.24 2.11 -11.86
C ILE A 44 -3.35 1.11 -13.00
N ARG A 45 -4.08 0.00 -12.79
CA ARG A 45 -4.29 -1.04 -13.81
C ARG A 45 -4.91 -0.48 -15.10
N LYS A 46 -5.97 0.31 -14.97
CA LYS A 46 -6.64 0.94 -16.11
C LYS A 46 -5.74 1.95 -16.82
N ALA A 47 -5.09 2.83 -16.07
CA ALA A 47 -4.22 3.88 -16.62
C ALA A 47 -2.99 3.30 -17.34
N ALA A 48 -2.41 2.21 -16.82
CA ALA A 48 -1.34 1.48 -17.48
C ALA A 48 -1.81 0.89 -18.83
N GLY A 49 -3.00 0.29 -18.87
CA GLY A 49 -3.57 -0.27 -20.10
C GLY A 49 -4.00 0.77 -21.14
N SER A 50 -4.37 1.99 -20.71
CA SER A 50 -4.80 3.08 -21.60
C SER A 50 -3.71 4.11 -21.94
N GLY A 51 -2.51 3.98 -21.36
CA GLY A 51 -1.43 4.96 -21.53
C GLY A 51 -1.70 6.32 -20.88
N ASP A 52 -2.58 6.38 -19.86
CA ASP A 52 -2.88 7.63 -19.14
C ASP A 52 -1.81 7.90 -18.08
N SER A 53 -0.68 8.48 -18.51
CA SER A 53 0.45 8.83 -17.65
C SER A 53 0.08 9.69 -16.44
N ARG A 54 -0.89 10.60 -16.59
CA ARG A 54 -1.28 11.51 -15.50
C ARG A 54 -1.98 10.74 -14.39
N THR A 55 -3.00 9.94 -14.76
CA THR A 55 -3.73 9.11 -13.80
C THR A 55 -2.82 8.06 -13.18
N LEU A 56 -1.93 7.46 -13.97
CA LEU A 56 -0.98 6.46 -13.49
C LEU A 56 -0.04 7.04 -12.42
N ARG A 57 0.55 8.21 -12.70
CA ARG A 57 1.42 8.92 -11.75
C ARG A 57 0.69 9.26 -10.46
N THR A 58 -0.47 9.89 -10.53
CA THR A 58 -1.19 10.34 -9.33
C THR A 58 -1.68 9.16 -8.50
N ALA A 59 -2.24 8.12 -9.13
CA ALA A 59 -2.70 6.94 -8.42
C ALA A 59 -1.54 6.17 -7.76
N ALA A 60 -0.40 6.01 -8.45
CA ALA A 60 0.80 5.38 -7.88
C ALA A 60 1.41 6.21 -6.74
N HIS A 61 1.45 7.54 -6.87
CA HIS A 61 1.89 8.45 -5.81
C HIS A 61 1.04 8.34 -4.55
N THR A 62 -0.28 8.30 -4.71
CA THR A 62 -1.21 8.14 -3.58
C THR A 62 -1.06 6.76 -2.96
N LEU A 63 -0.98 5.68 -3.76
CA LEU A 63 -0.79 4.33 -3.26
C LEU A 63 0.52 4.18 -2.47
N LYS A 64 1.62 4.75 -2.97
CA LYS A 64 2.90 4.85 -2.25
C LYS A 64 2.71 5.54 -0.90
N SER A 65 1.90 6.60 -0.84
CA SER A 65 1.63 7.31 0.41
C SER A 65 0.81 6.47 1.38
N CYS A 66 -0.20 5.73 0.91
CA CYS A 66 -0.92 4.75 1.74
C CYS A 66 0.04 3.69 2.29
N PHE A 67 0.92 3.16 1.45
CA PHE A 67 1.92 2.16 1.86
C PHE A 67 2.87 2.69 2.94
N ARG A 68 3.20 4.00 2.97
CA ARG A 68 4.04 4.56 4.04
C ARG A 68 3.48 4.41 5.45
N TYR A 69 2.19 4.13 5.61
CA TYR A 69 1.59 3.91 6.94
C TYR A 69 1.85 2.50 7.49
N VAL A 70 2.13 1.52 6.63
CA VAL A 70 2.11 0.10 7.00
C VAL A 70 3.23 -0.74 6.38
N ALA A 71 3.70 -0.38 5.18
CA ALA A 71 4.52 -1.25 4.37
C ALA A 71 6.02 -1.06 4.61
N SER A 72 6.81 -2.09 4.27
CA SER A 72 8.26 -1.98 4.25
C SER A 72 8.74 -1.09 3.11
N ASP A 73 9.99 -0.61 3.19
CA ASP A 73 10.59 0.19 2.13
C ASP A 73 10.54 -0.51 0.77
N ASP A 74 10.75 -1.83 0.71
CA ASP A 74 10.66 -2.61 -0.53
C ASP A 74 9.27 -2.54 -1.18
N ASP A 75 8.21 -2.68 -0.38
CA ASP A 75 6.83 -2.61 -0.87
C ASP A 75 6.47 -1.18 -1.29
N ILE A 76 6.95 -0.16 -0.56
CA ILE A 76 6.81 1.26 -0.92
C ILE A 76 7.53 1.55 -2.25
N ASN A 77 8.72 0.98 -2.43
CA ASN A 77 9.53 1.13 -3.64
C ASN A 77 8.83 0.54 -4.87
N ALA A 78 8.07 -0.55 -4.73
CA ALA A 78 7.29 -1.10 -5.83
C ALA A 78 6.27 -0.08 -6.39
N ALA A 79 5.56 0.65 -5.52
CA ALA A 79 4.66 1.73 -5.93
C ALA A 79 5.42 2.94 -6.51
N ALA A 80 6.57 3.30 -5.90
CA ALA A 80 7.41 4.40 -6.36
C ALA A 80 7.99 4.16 -7.76
N GLU A 81 8.35 2.92 -8.09
CA GLU A 81 8.87 2.56 -9.42
C GLU A 81 7.79 2.71 -10.51
N VAL A 82 6.52 2.39 -10.21
CA VAL A 82 5.40 2.64 -11.13
C VAL A 82 5.17 4.15 -11.31
N GLU A 83 5.20 4.93 -10.22
CA GLU A 83 5.07 6.39 -10.28
C GLU A 83 6.18 7.04 -11.13
N LYS A 84 7.42 6.58 -10.95
CA LYS A 84 8.60 7.09 -11.68
C LYS A 84 8.51 6.79 -13.18
N LYS A 85 8.02 5.60 -13.54
CA LYS A 85 7.87 5.17 -14.94
C LYS A 85 6.59 5.67 -15.60
N ALA A 86 5.76 6.45 -14.90
CA ALA A 86 4.47 6.88 -15.44
C ALA A 86 4.57 7.73 -16.73
N ASP A 87 5.68 8.45 -16.96
CA ASP A 87 5.91 9.19 -18.21
C ASP A 87 6.33 8.29 -19.39
N SER A 88 6.65 7.02 -19.12
CA SER A 88 6.94 5.99 -20.11
C SER A 88 6.14 4.72 -19.81
N PRO A 89 4.80 4.73 -20.01
CA PRO A 89 3.93 3.61 -19.65
C PRO A 89 4.31 2.29 -20.33
N ASP A 90 4.95 2.35 -21.49
CA ASP A 90 5.51 1.21 -22.23
C ASP A 90 6.59 0.44 -21.44
N GLN A 91 7.24 1.10 -20.48
CA GLN A 91 8.25 0.49 -19.60
C GLN A 91 7.64 -0.19 -18.36
N ILE A 92 6.32 -0.04 -18.14
CA ILE A 92 5.61 -0.65 -17.03
C ILE A 92 5.02 -1.97 -17.51
N THR A 93 5.58 -3.08 -17.02
CA THR A 93 5.12 -4.40 -17.42
C THR A 93 3.85 -4.80 -16.67
N GLN A 94 3.04 -5.67 -17.28
CA GLN A 94 1.88 -6.26 -16.59
C GLN A 94 2.30 -6.96 -15.29
N GLN A 95 3.46 -7.61 -15.27
CA GLN A 95 4.00 -8.25 -14.08
C GLN A 95 4.27 -7.26 -12.93
N GLN A 96 4.70 -6.02 -13.22
CA GLN A 96 4.86 -4.98 -12.20
C GLN A 96 3.51 -4.55 -11.62
N ILE A 97 2.48 -4.44 -12.47
CA ILE A 97 1.12 -4.11 -12.02
C ILE A 97 0.54 -5.25 -11.16
N ASP A 98 0.70 -6.50 -11.59
CA ASP A 98 0.22 -7.67 -10.86
C ASP A 98 0.94 -7.82 -9.51
N HIS A 99 2.24 -7.56 -9.48
CA HIS A 99 3.01 -7.55 -8.23
C HIS A 99 2.49 -6.47 -7.27
N LEU A 100 2.24 -5.25 -7.77
CA LEU A 100 1.71 -4.17 -6.96
C LEU A 100 0.29 -4.47 -6.43
N ASP A 101 -0.53 -5.17 -7.21
CA ASP A 101 -1.85 -5.65 -6.80
C ASP A 101 -1.76 -6.72 -5.71
N GLN A 102 -0.85 -7.67 -5.83
CA GLN A 102 -0.59 -8.66 -4.77
C GLN A 102 -0.14 -7.98 -3.46
N LEU A 103 0.69 -6.94 -3.55
CA LEU A 103 1.10 -6.16 -2.38
C LEU A 103 -0.08 -5.39 -1.76
N ALA A 104 -0.92 -4.76 -2.58
CA ALA A 104 -2.12 -4.08 -2.13
C ALA A 104 -3.06 -5.04 -1.39
N GLN A 105 -3.34 -6.21 -1.97
CA GLN A 105 -4.16 -7.26 -1.37
C GLN A 105 -3.57 -7.77 -0.05
N LYS A 106 -2.25 -8.04 -0.02
CA LYS A 106 -1.53 -8.45 1.20
C LYS A 106 -1.73 -7.43 2.33
N TRP A 107 -1.58 -6.13 2.03
CA TRP A 107 -1.71 -5.09 3.04
C TRP A 107 -3.16 -4.84 3.46
N CYS A 108 -4.12 -4.85 2.53
CA CYS A 108 -5.54 -4.79 2.88
C CYS A 108 -5.93 -5.96 3.80
N GLN A 109 -5.47 -7.18 3.53
CA GLN A 109 -5.74 -8.31 4.42
C GLN A 109 -5.17 -8.09 5.82
N ARG A 110 -3.90 -7.66 5.93
CA ARG A 110 -3.23 -7.41 7.22
C ARG A 110 -3.90 -6.30 8.02
N VAL A 111 -4.19 -5.17 7.38
CA VAL A 111 -4.87 -4.02 8.00
C VAL A 111 -6.29 -4.41 8.42
N GLY A 112 -7.01 -5.15 7.58
CA GLY A 112 -8.35 -5.66 7.92
C GLY A 112 -8.35 -6.58 9.14
N GLN A 113 -7.35 -7.45 9.28
CA GLN A 113 -7.17 -8.29 10.47
C GLN A 113 -6.92 -7.45 11.72
N LEU A 114 -5.98 -6.50 11.67
CA LEU A 114 -5.71 -5.60 12.80
C LEU A 114 -6.95 -4.79 13.21
N LYS A 115 -7.69 -4.27 12.23
CA LYS A 115 -8.95 -3.55 12.48
C LYS A 115 -9.95 -4.44 13.22
N ALA A 116 -10.15 -5.68 12.76
CA ALA A 116 -11.08 -6.63 13.37
C ALA A 116 -10.67 -6.98 14.82
N GLU A 117 -9.39 -7.25 15.06
CA GLU A 117 -8.83 -7.50 16.40
C GLU A 117 -9.03 -6.28 17.33
N THR A 118 -8.78 -5.08 16.81
CA THR A 118 -8.94 -3.82 17.56
C THR A 118 -10.40 -3.60 17.93
N ALA A 119 -11.33 -3.80 16.99
CA ALA A 119 -12.77 -3.63 17.21
C ALA A 119 -13.35 -4.64 18.21
N GLN A 120 -12.81 -5.86 18.28
CA GLN A 120 -13.19 -6.86 19.29
C GLN A 120 -12.67 -6.54 20.70
N SER A 121 -11.71 -5.61 20.80
CA SER A 121 -11.05 -5.21 22.05
C SER A 121 -11.51 -3.84 22.57
N ILE A 122 -12.59 -3.29 22.00
CA ILE A 122 -13.29 -2.07 22.45
C ILE A 122 -14.53 -2.51 23.21
#